data_AF-B5RRW1-F1
#
_entry.id   AF-B5RRW1-F1
#
_cell.length_a   1.000
_cell.length_b   1.000
_cell.length_c   1.000
_cell.angle_alpha   90.00
_cell.angle_beta   90.00
_cell.angle_gamma   90.00
#
_symmetry.space_group_name_H-M   'P 1'
#
loop_
_entity.id
_entity.type
_entity.pdbx_description
1 polymer ?
#
loop_
_entity_poly.entity_id
_entity_poly.type
_entity_poly.pdbx_seq_one_letter_code
_entity_poly.pdbx_strand_id
1 'polypeptide(L)'
;MKNFSMTLVCVLCLLLILFIMFGWDSGVKYHSEFQRELERSGIRPLNPGEIKDSSIEDKISKYERSTVQDNSDETLDDENLLSEVPDSHETREQAYDELENKVREFKNEFLDRSLRFASGKHQFSMPFFERFAKFDGDDKKDIVYSSLGYDVDVIRKLETLINKVDPNVPSYLSRLDKGIASGLLDVLYNVTYYVREVVINNHLNLFNLGNIKTSSLITADDIASINVLIDTLMHLRRNLTLKLGRYIVLAESKTDKLEMEAVLRKIIEQNGDIRRLIAKIMFISQSIGNLVNVQTNP
;
A
#
# COMPACT_ATOMS: atom_id res chain seq x y z
N MET A 1 48.61 -23.22 -1.27
CA MET A 1 47.14 -23.03 -1.32
C MET A 1 46.81 -21.54 -1.26
N LYS A 2 46.87 -20.80 -2.38
CA LYS A 2 46.59 -19.34 -2.41
C LYS A 2 45.63 -18.88 -3.53
N ASN A 3 45.07 -19.80 -4.32
CA ASN A 3 44.26 -19.44 -5.49
C ASN A 3 42.75 -19.61 -5.26
N PHE A 4 42.31 -20.00 -4.06
CA PHE A 4 40.90 -20.30 -3.79
C PHE A 4 40.07 -19.04 -3.43
N SER A 5 40.72 -17.89 -3.18
CA SER A 5 40.05 -16.65 -2.80
C SER A 5 39.53 -15.84 -4.00
N MET A 6 40.33 -15.74 -5.07
CA MET A 6 40.03 -14.82 -6.17
C MET A 6 38.88 -15.33 -7.05
N THR A 7 38.81 -16.64 -7.28
CA THR A 7 37.73 -17.25 -8.07
C THR A 7 36.38 -17.16 -7.36
N LEU A 8 36.34 -17.32 -6.03
CA LEU A 8 35.13 -17.19 -5.23
C LEU A 8 34.61 -15.75 -5.24
N VAL A 9 35.50 -14.77 -5.10
CA VAL A 9 35.15 -13.35 -5.16
C VAL A 9 34.60 -12.98 -6.55
N CYS A 10 35.21 -13.46 -7.64
CA CYS A 10 34.69 -13.24 -8.99
C CYS A 10 33.30 -13.86 -9.19
N VAL A 11 33.04 -15.05 -8.66
CA VAL A 11 31.71 -15.69 -8.74
C VAL A 11 30.68 -14.91 -7.94
N LEU A 12 31.01 -14.45 -6.72
CA LEU A 12 30.13 -13.62 -5.90
C LEU A 12 29.81 -12.28 -6.58
N CYS A 13 30.80 -11.62 -7.18
CA CYS A 13 30.58 -10.38 -7.93
C CYS A 13 29.68 -10.59 -9.15
N LEU A 14 29.86 -11.69 -9.89
CA LEU A 14 28.99 -12.02 -11.02
C LEU A 14 27.56 -12.32 -10.57
N LEU A 15 27.36 -13.04 -9.47
CA LEU A 15 26.04 -13.29 -8.90
C LEU A 15 25.38 -12.00 -8.40
N LEU A 16 26.14 -11.08 -7.80
CA LEU A 16 25.63 -9.79 -7.35
C LEU A 16 25.23 -8.89 -8.53
N ILE A 17 26.01 -8.88 -9.61
CA ILE A 17 25.67 -8.16 -10.85
C ILE A 17 24.42 -8.77 -11.49
N LEU A 18 24.32 -10.11 -11.57
CA LEU A 18 23.12 -10.78 -12.07
C LEU A 18 21.89 -10.50 -11.19
N PHE A 19 22.05 -10.46 -9.87
CA PHE A 19 20.99 -10.12 -8.93
C PHE A 19 20.54 -8.66 -9.08
N ILE A 20 21.47 -7.72 -9.28
CA ILE A 20 21.13 -6.31 -9.56
C ILE A 20 20.43 -6.20 -10.92
N MET A 21 20.93 -6.85 -11.96
CA MET A 21 20.34 -6.78 -13.29
C MET A 21 18.94 -7.42 -13.35
N PHE A 22 18.73 -8.58 -12.73
CA PHE A 22 17.43 -9.26 -12.76
C PHE A 22 16.45 -8.79 -11.67
N GLY A 23 16.95 -8.44 -10.48
CA GLY A 23 16.15 -7.94 -9.37
C GLY A 23 15.59 -6.53 -9.62
N TRP A 24 16.37 -5.68 -10.32
CA TRP A 24 15.94 -4.33 -10.69
C TRP A 24 15.02 -4.32 -11.92
N ASP A 25 15.28 -5.17 -12.93
CA ASP A 25 14.49 -5.23 -14.17
C ASP A 25 13.02 -5.68 -13.93
N SER A 26 12.81 -6.53 -12.92
CA SER A 26 11.47 -6.96 -12.50
C SER A 26 10.59 -5.79 -12.00
N GLY A 27 11.21 -4.81 -11.32
CA GLY A 27 10.53 -3.59 -10.84
C GLY A 27 10.29 -2.56 -11.93
N VAL A 28 11.23 -2.42 -12.88
CA VAL A 28 11.14 -1.46 -13.99
C VAL A 28 10.10 -1.89 -15.04
N LYS A 29 10.02 -3.19 -15.33
CA LYS A 29 9.04 -3.71 -16.29
C LYS A 29 7.61 -3.54 -15.79
N TYR A 30 7.37 -3.80 -14.51
CA TYR A 30 6.07 -3.59 -13.84
C TYR A 30 5.69 -2.11 -13.79
N HIS A 31 6.65 -1.22 -13.53
CA HIS A 31 6.44 0.22 -13.57
C HIS A 31 6.02 0.70 -14.96
N SER A 32 6.65 0.19 -16.04
CA SER A 32 6.34 0.60 -17.41
C SER A 32 4.99 0.11 -17.96
N GLU A 33 4.55 -1.10 -17.60
CA GLU A 33 3.22 -1.60 -17.99
C GLU A 33 2.11 -0.90 -17.21
N PHE A 34 2.32 -0.64 -15.92
CA PHE A 34 1.35 0.05 -15.08
C PHE A 34 1.24 1.55 -15.40
N GLN A 35 2.35 2.20 -15.78
CA GLN A 35 2.36 3.62 -16.19
C GLN A 35 1.61 3.83 -17.52
N ARG A 36 1.70 2.87 -18.45
CA ARG A 36 0.85 2.82 -19.67
C ARG A 36 -0.64 2.61 -19.36
N GLU A 37 -0.97 1.94 -18.26
CA GLU A 37 -2.35 1.71 -17.84
C GLU A 37 -2.95 2.91 -17.08
N LEU A 38 -2.13 3.65 -16.32
CA LEU A 38 -2.47 4.94 -15.72
C LEU A 38 -2.85 5.97 -16.79
N GLU A 39 -2.09 6.05 -17.87
CA GLU A 39 -2.40 6.89 -19.04
C GLU A 39 -3.73 6.48 -19.71
N ARG A 40 -4.07 5.18 -19.72
CA ARG A 40 -5.38 4.69 -20.20
C ARG A 40 -6.54 4.99 -19.24
N SER A 41 -6.28 5.07 -17.94
CA SER A 41 -7.31 5.36 -16.92
C SER A 41 -7.70 6.84 -16.83
N GLY A 42 -7.06 7.71 -17.62
CA GLY A 42 -7.35 9.15 -17.65
C GLY A 42 -6.82 9.92 -16.44
N ILE A 43 -6.02 9.30 -15.58
CA ILE A 43 -5.40 9.95 -14.42
C ILE A 43 -4.09 10.58 -14.91
N ARG A 44 -4.13 11.89 -15.21
CA ARG A 44 -2.93 12.65 -15.55
C ARG A 44 -2.11 12.99 -14.29
N PRO A 45 -0.78 13.10 -14.40
CA PRO A 45 0.04 13.68 -13.35
C PRO A 45 -0.40 15.13 -13.13
N LEU A 46 -0.78 15.46 -11.88
CA LEU A 46 -1.09 16.82 -11.48
C LEU A 46 0.18 17.65 -11.54
N ASN A 47 0.14 18.69 -12.37
CA ASN A 47 1.19 19.69 -12.43
C ASN A 47 1.12 20.52 -11.13
N PRO A 48 2.25 20.88 -10.50
CA PRO A 48 2.26 21.70 -9.27
C PRO A 48 1.53 23.05 -9.43
N GLY A 49 1.35 23.53 -10.66
CA GLY A 49 0.62 24.76 -10.97
C GLY A 49 -0.91 24.65 -11.03
N GLU A 50 -1.49 23.44 -11.04
CA GLU A 50 -2.95 23.23 -11.21
C GLU A 50 -3.71 23.05 -9.88
N ILE A 51 -3.03 23.13 -8.72
CA ILE A 51 -3.65 23.04 -7.38
C ILE A 51 -4.36 24.35 -6.99
N LYS A 52 -4.32 25.37 -7.85
CA LYS A 52 -4.82 26.72 -7.53
C LYS A 52 -6.32 26.97 -7.77
N ASP A 53 -7.11 25.99 -8.19
CA ASP A 53 -8.56 26.23 -8.37
C ASP A 53 -9.44 25.15 -7.78
N SER A 54 -10.40 25.60 -6.97
CA SER A 54 -11.46 24.84 -6.30
C SER A 54 -12.12 23.78 -7.20
N SER A 55 -11.75 22.50 -7.04
CA SER A 55 -12.48 21.38 -7.65
C SER A 55 -12.23 20.02 -6.96
N ILE A 56 -11.53 20.00 -5.82
CA ILE A 56 -11.25 18.76 -5.08
C ILE A 56 -12.39 18.44 -4.10
N GLU A 57 -12.97 19.45 -3.42
CA GLU A 57 -14.11 19.27 -2.51
C GLU A 57 -15.38 18.76 -3.22
N ASP A 58 -15.68 19.26 -4.42
CA ASP A 58 -16.86 18.84 -5.20
C ASP A 58 -16.77 17.40 -5.76
N LYS A 59 -15.56 16.85 -5.88
CA LYS A 59 -15.35 15.48 -6.34
C LYS A 59 -15.33 14.46 -5.19
N ILE A 60 -15.00 14.90 -3.98
CA ILE A 60 -15.04 14.09 -2.76
C ILE A 60 -16.49 13.94 -2.28
N SER A 61 -17.26 15.04 -2.24
CA SER A 61 -18.68 15.04 -1.83
C SER A 61 -19.59 14.22 -2.76
N LYS A 62 -19.27 14.16 -4.06
CA LYS A 62 -20.01 13.33 -5.03
C LYS A 62 -19.79 11.82 -4.85
N TYR A 63 -18.67 11.43 -4.25
CA TYR A 63 -18.35 10.02 -3.97
C TYR A 63 -19.07 9.48 -2.73
N GLU A 64 -19.25 10.33 -1.70
CA GLU A 64 -20.04 9.98 -0.50
C GLU A 64 -21.53 9.82 -0.82
N ARG A 65 -22.08 10.62 -1.74
CA ARG A 65 -23.51 10.57 -2.09
C ARG A 65 -23.91 9.38 -2.98
N SER A 66 -22.96 8.60 -3.49
CA SER A 66 -23.25 7.45 -4.38
C SER A 66 -23.16 6.08 -3.70
N THR A 67 -22.91 6.01 -2.39
CA THR A 67 -22.75 4.73 -1.66
C THR A 67 -23.72 4.51 -0.49
N VAL A 68 -24.77 5.32 -0.36
CA VAL A 68 -25.81 5.08 0.67
C VAL A 68 -27.19 5.05 0.03
N GLN A 69 -27.65 3.83 -0.28
CA GLN A 69 -29.07 3.51 -0.39
C GLN A 69 -29.26 2.03 -0.05
N ASP A 70 -29.40 1.71 1.24
CA ASP A 70 -30.54 0.96 1.81
C ASP A 70 -30.37 0.79 3.35
N ASN A 71 -31.17 1.56 4.12
CA ASN A 71 -31.78 1.36 5.46
C ASN A 71 -31.03 0.60 6.58
N SER A 72 -30.94 1.06 7.84
CA SER A 72 -31.86 1.90 8.64
C SER A 72 -31.18 2.46 9.91
N ASP A 73 -31.53 3.72 10.21
CA ASP A 73 -31.88 4.28 11.54
C ASP A 73 -30.85 4.24 12.69
N GLU A 74 -30.07 5.32 12.82
CA GLU A 74 -29.89 6.03 14.09
C GLU A 74 -29.37 7.44 13.79
N THR A 75 -30.22 8.43 14.08
CA THR A 75 -29.93 9.87 14.04
C THR A 75 -28.90 10.25 15.09
N LEU A 76 -27.80 10.89 14.68
CA LEU A 76 -27.09 11.86 15.50
C LEU A 76 -26.76 13.08 14.64
N ASP A 77 -27.35 14.19 15.04
CA ASP A 77 -27.06 15.55 14.58
C ASP A 77 -25.56 15.84 14.72
N ASP A 78 -24.90 16.22 13.62
CA ASP A 78 -23.64 16.97 13.67
C ASP A 78 -23.44 17.78 12.36
N GLU A 79 -24.46 18.56 11.98
CA GLU A 79 -24.29 19.68 11.05
C GLU A 79 -23.81 20.92 11.82
N ASN A 80 -22.55 20.98 12.29
CA ASN A 80 -21.87 22.28 12.50
C ASN A 80 -20.35 22.20 12.79
N LEU A 81 -19.52 21.72 11.86
CA LEU A 81 -18.07 21.75 12.05
C LEU A 81 -17.24 22.16 10.82
N LEU A 82 -17.78 22.99 9.92
CA LEU A 82 -16.99 23.55 8.81
C LEU A 82 -17.36 25.01 8.54
N SER A 83 -16.93 25.91 9.42
CA SER A 83 -16.77 27.32 9.09
C SER A 83 -15.63 27.95 9.88
N GLU A 84 -14.43 27.38 9.80
CA GLU A 84 -13.20 28.14 10.00
C GLU A 84 -12.24 27.73 8.89
N VAL A 85 -12.13 28.59 7.88
CA VAL A 85 -10.91 28.65 7.07
C VAL A 85 -9.85 29.19 8.02
N PRO A 86 -8.83 28.41 8.43
CA PRO A 86 -7.75 28.99 9.21
C PRO A 86 -6.91 29.78 8.21
N ASP A 87 -7.14 31.09 8.21
CA ASP A 87 -6.17 32.07 7.73
C ASP A 87 -4.99 32.06 8.72
N SER A 88 -4.19 31.01 8.66
CA SER A 88 -2.89 30.97 9.32
C SER A 88 -1.84 30.75 8.26
N HIS A 89 -1.00 31.77 8.04
CA HIS A 89 0.32 31.57 7.48
C HIS A 89 1.10 30.64 8.41
N GLU A 90 0.86 29.33 8.29
CA GLU A 90 1.60 28.31 9.00
C GLU A 90 3.07 28.48 8.61
N THR A 91 3.92 28.67 9.61
CA THR A 91 5.34 28.84 9.33
C THR A 91 5.88 27.51 8.82
N ARG A 92 6.94 27.56 7.99
CA ARG A 92 7.61 26.33 7.52
C ARG A 92 7.99 25.39 8.66
N GLU A 93 8.34 25.96 9.81
CA GLU A 93 8.70 25.22 11.03
C GLU A 93 7.48 24.52 11.64
N GLN A 94 6.33 25.20 11.74
CA GLN A 94 5.07 24.59 12.20
C GLN A 94 4.63 23.42 11.30
N ALA A 95 4.61 23.65 9.98
CA ALA A 95 4.24 22.61 9.02
C ALA A 95 5.19 21.40 9.10
N TYR A 96 6.49 21.66 9.30
CA TYR A 96 7.49 20.62 9.48
C TYR A 96 7.27 19.82 10.77
N ASP A 97 7.05 20.50 11.90
CA ASP A 97 6.83 19.84 13.18
C ASP A 97 5.57 18.97 13.14
N GLU A 98 4.51 19.42 12.46
CA GLU A 98 3.32 18.61 12.19
C GLU A 98 3.68 17.34 11.37
N LEU A 99 4.44 17.50 10.28
CA LEU A 99 4.87 16.39 9.44
C LEU A 99 5.70 15.37 10.21
N GLU A 100 6.68 15.85 10.98
CA GLU A 100 7.55 14.99 11.77
C GLU A 100 6.74 14.19 12.80
N ASN A 101 5.79 14.85 13.47
CA ASN A 101 4.90 14.21 14.44
C ASN A 101 4.02 13.15 13.78
N LYS A 102 3.38 13.45 12.63
CA LYS A 102 2.54 12.49 11.88
C LYS A 102 3.34 11.27 11.43
N VAL A 103 4.51 11.48 10.83
CA VAL A 103 5.37 10.37 10.37
C VAL A 103 5.80 9.51 11.56
N ARG A 104 6.16 10.12 12.68
CA ARG A 104 6.53 9.41 13.91
C ARG A 104 5.36 8.59 14.46
N GLU A 105 4.16 9.17 14.52
CA GLU A 105 2.95 8.50 14.98
C GLU A 105 2.62 7.29 14.10
N PHE A 106 2.55 7.47 12.77
CA PHE A 106 2.24 6.38 11.85
C PHE A 106 3.30 5.29 11.87
N LYS A 107 4.59 5.64 11.94
CA LYS A 107 5.67 4.67 12.06
C LYS A 107 5.55 3.86 13.35
N ASN A 108 5.28 4.52 14.48
CA ASN A 108 5.07 3.85 15.75
C ASN A 108 3.83 2.95 15.72
N GLU A 109 2.73 3.39 15.10
CA GLU A 109 1.52 2.58 14.91
C GLU A 109 1.84 1.27 14.15
N PHE A 110 2.61 1.35 13.06
CA PHE A 110 3.03 0.17 12.30
C PHE A 110 3.91 -0.78 13.12
N LEU A 111 4.93 -0.24 13.79
CA LEU A 111 5.90 -1.03 14.53
C LEU A 111 5.27 -1.69 15.77
N ASP A 112 4.44 -0.95 16.52
CA ASP A 112 3.75 -1.49 17.70
C ASP A 112 2.81 -2.65 17.31
N ARG A 113 2.01 -2.48 16.26
CA ARG A 113 1.14 -3.56 15.77
C ARG A 113 1.93 -4.78 15.32
N SER A 114 3.01 -4.58 14.57
CA SER A 114 3.89 -5.68 14.12
C SER A 114 4.53 -6.41 15.30
N LEU A 115 5.05 -5.68 16.29
CA LEU A 115 5.63 -6.25 17.51
C LEU A 115 4.60 -7.03 18.32
N ARG A 116 3.40 -6.48 18.53
CA ARG A 116 2.31 -7.17 19.24
C ARG A 116 1.93 -8.46 18.52
N PHE A 117 1.77 -8.40 17.20
CA PHE A 117 1.46 -9.57 16.40
C PHE A 117 2.54 -10.65 16.49
N ALA A 118 3.83 -10.28 16.36
CA ALA A 118 4.96 -11.20 16.50
C ALA A 118 5.03 -11.82 17.91
N SER A 119 4.71 -11.04 18.95
CA SER A 119 4.69 -11.51 20.33
C SER A 119 3.52 -12.47 20.65
N GLY A 120 2.45 -12.43 19.86
CA GLY A 120 1.25 -13.24 20.04
C GLY A 120 1.44 -14.75 19.80
N LYS A 121 2.65 -15.18 19.39
CA LYS A 121 3.02 -16.58 19.11
C LYS A 121 2.07 -17.25 18.11
N HIS A 122 1.50 -16.48 17.20
CA HIS A 122 0.66 -17.01 16.13
C HIS A 122 1.52 -17.76 15.12
N GLN A 123 1.12 -18.97 14.76
CA GLN A 123 1.78 -19.77 13.75
C GLN A 123 0.83 -19.90 12.56
N PHE A 124 1.16 -19.24 11.46
CA PHE A 124 0.47 -19.39 10.19
C PHE A 124 1.38 -20.17 9.24
N SER A 125 0.85 -21.25 8.69
CA SER A 125 1.47 -22.08 7.67
C SER A 125 0.77 -21.84 6.33
N MET A 126 0.72 -20.58 5.93
CA MET A 126 0.26 -20.25 4.57
C MET A 126 1.27 -20.82 3.57
N PRO A 127 0.85 -21.69 2.65
CA PRO A 127 1.68 -22.11 1.54
C PRO A 127 1.75 -20.91 0.58
N PHE A 128 2.59 -19.94 0.90
CA PHE A 128 3.05 -18.95 -0.08
C PHE A 128 3.78 -19.77 -1.13
N PHE A 129 3.02 -20.18 -2.15
CA PHE A 129 3.39 -21.28 -3.04
C PHE A 129 4.79 -21.07 -3.59
N GLU A 130 5.49 -22.17 -3.87
CA GLU A 130 6.75 -22.18 -4.64
C GLU A 130 6.63 -21.45 -6.00
N ARG A 131 5.40 -21.12 -6.44
CA ARG A 131 5.08 -20.35 -7.65
C ARG A 131 4.89 -18.84 -7.44
N PHE A 132 4.86 -18.35 -6.20
CA PHE A 132 4.85 -16.92 -5.88
C PHE A 132 6.10 -16.54 -5.09
N ALA A 133 7.28 -16.89 -5.61
CA ALA A 133 8.58 -16.59 -5.00
C ALA A 133 8.74 -15.12 -4.57
N LYS A 134 7.98 -14.19 -5.17
CA LYS A 134 7.93 -12.78 -4.75
C LYS A 134 7.39 -12.54 -3.33
N PHE A 135 6.71 -13.52 -2.75
CA PHE A 135 6.20 -13.51 -1.37
C PHE A 135 6.97 -14.42 -0.44
N ASP A 136 8.05 -15.04 -0.92
CA ASP A 136 8.95 -15.77 -0.06
C ASP A 136 9.79 -14.77 0.76
N GLY A 137 9.97 -15.08 2.04
CA GLY A 137 10.58 -14.17 3.02
C GLY A 137 9.60 -13.61 4.06
N ASP A 138 10.07 -13.54 5.31
CA ASP A 138 9.26 -13.10 6.44
C ASP A 138 8.82 -11.62 6.34
N ASP A 139 9.61 -10.79 5.66
CA ASP A 139 9.27 -9.39 5.38
C ASP A 139 8.05 -9.27 4.45
N LYS A 140 7.98 -10.12 3.40
CA LYS A 140 6.87 -10.14 2.45
C LYS A 140 5.59 -10.66 3.10
N LYS A 141 5.70 -11.69 3.95
CA LYS A 141 4.59 -12.22 4.74
C LYS A 141 4.06 -11.17 5.72
N ASP A 142 4.94 -10.46 6.40
CA ASP A 142 4.56 -9.36 7.31
C ASP A 142 3.80 -8.24 6.56
N ILE A 143 4.20 -7.89 5.33
CA ILE A 143 3.46 -6.91 4.51
C ILE A 143 2.02 -7.39 4.24
N VAL A 144 1.85 -8.68 3.89
CA VAL A 144 0.52 -9.27 3.67
C VAL A 144 -0.30 -9.24 4.95
N TYR A 145 0.25 -9.64 6.10
CA TYR A 145 -0.46 -9.62 7.39
C TYR A 145 -0.84 -8.20 7.82
N SER A 146 0.08 -7.25 7.60
CA SER A 146 -0.15 -5.83 7.88
C SER A 146 -1.26 -5.22 7.01
N SER A 147 -1.47 -5.71 5.79
CA SER A 147 -2.58 -5.26 4.94
C SER A 147 -3.96 -5.61 5.51
N LEU A 148 -4.01 -6.63 6.36
CA LEU A 148 -5.19 -7.06 7.11
C LEU A 148 -5.20 -6.47 8.53
N GLY A 149 -4.36 -5.47 8.80
CA GLY A 149 -4.29 -4.80 10.09
C GLY A 149 -3.75 -5.68 11.22
N TYR A 150 -3.10 -6.80 10.89
CA TYR A 150 -2.71 -7.85 11.82
C TYR A 150 -3.89 -8.50 12.57
N ASP A 151 -5.09 -8.47 12.00
CA ASP A 151 -6.25 -9.18 12.54
C ASP A 151 -6.06 -10.70 12.40
N VAL A 152 -5.83 -11.37 13.53
CA VAL A 152 -5.51 -12.80 13.62
C VAL A 152 -6.62 -13.67 13.04
N ASP A 153 -7.89 -13.29 13.24
CA ASP A 153 -9.02 -14.09 12.79
C ASP A 153 -9.22 -13.96 11.28
N VAL A 154 -9.05 -12.75 10.75
CA VAL A 154 -9.05 -12.53 9.29
C VAL A 154 -7.85 -13.24 8.63
N ILE A 155 -6.66 -13.19 9.23
CA ILE A 155 -5.47 -13.86 8.70
C ILE A 155 -5.65 -15.39 8.71
N ARG A 156 -6.26 -15.96 9.75
CA ARG A 156 -6.58 -17.40 9.79
C ARG A 156 -7.58 -17.81 8.70
N LYS A 157 -8.54 -16.95 8.38
CA LYS A 157 -9.48 -17.17 7.27
C LYS A 157 -8.79 -17.07 5.91
N LEU A 158 -7.88 -16.11 5.75
CA LEU A 158 -7.01 -16.06 4.56
C LEU A 158 -6.21 -17.36 4.42
N GLU A 159 -5.55 -17.82 5.49
CA GLU A 159 -4.82 -19.09 5.48
C GLU A 159 -5.70 -20.26 5.05
N THR A 160 -6.92 -20.35 5.61
CA THR A 160 -7.90 -21.38 5.26
C THR A 160 -8.25 -21.35 3.76
N LEU A 161 -8.42 -20.16 3.18
CA LEU A 161 -8.66 -20.00 1.74
C LEU A 161 -7.45 -20.41 0.91
N ILE A 162 -6.26 -19.93 1.28
CA ILE A 162 -5.02 -20.21 0.56
C ILE A 162 -4.69 -21.72 0.59
N ASN A 163 -4.96 -22.40 1.70
CA ASN A 163 -4.81 -23.86 1.83
C ASN A 163 -5.76 -24.68 0.93
N LYS A 164 -6.78 -24.06 0.31
CA LYS A 164 -7.62 -24.73 -0.70
C LYS A 164 -6.94 -24.84 -2.06
N VAL A 165 -5.83 -24.13 -2.27
CA VAL A 165 -5.05 -24.28 -3.49
C VAL A 165 -4.19 -25.53 -3.39
N ASP A 166 -4.26 -26.37 -4.42
CA ASP A 166 -3.50 -27.61 -4.52
C ASP A 166 -2.35 -27.39 -5.52
N PRO A 167 -1.09 -27.41 -5.06
CA PRO A 167 0.06 -27.15 -5.92
C PRO A 167 0.26 -28.24 -6.98
N ASN A 168 -0.24 -29.45 -6.76
CA ASN A 168 0.04 -30.65 -7.57
C ASN A 168 -0.91 -30.84 -8.75
N VAL A 169 -2.03 -30.11 -8.79
CA VAL A 169 -3.02 -30.23 -9.86
C VAL A 169 -3.14 -28.92 -10.68
N PRO A 170 -3.63 -28.98 -11.94
CA PRO A 170 -4.00 -27.78 -12.68
C PRO A 170 -5.01 -26.90 -11.92
N SER A 171 -4.97 -25.58 -12.12
CA SER A 171 -5.78 -24.61 -11.35
C SER A 171 -7.28 -24.92 -11.35
N TYR A 172 -7.83 -25.40 -12.47
CA TYR A 172 -9.25 -25.72 -12.60
C TYR A 172 -9.68 -26.91 -11.73
N LEU A 173 -8.77 -27.83 -11.41
CA LEU A 173 -9.01 -28.97 -10.51
C LEU A 173 -8.78 -28.64 -9.03
N SER A 174 -8.11 -27.53 -8.75
CA SER A 174 -7.89 -27.09 -7.38
C SER A 174 -9.18 -26.59 -6.73
N ARG A 175 -9.29 -26.66 -5.39
CA ARG A 175 -10.47 -26.13 -4.67
C ARG A 175 -10.51 -24.60 -4.65
N LEU A 176 -9.37 -23.95 -4.93
CA LEU A 176 -9.28 -22.53 -5.23
C LEU A 176 -8.35 -22.35 -6.44
N ASP A 177 -8.80 -21.60 -7.45
CA ASP A 177 -7.97 -21.26 -8.60
C ASP A 177 -6.66 -20.53 -8.19
N LYS A 178 -5.54 -21.00 -8.72
CA LYS A 178 -4.19 -20.48 -8.41
C LYS A 178 -4.03 -19.01 -8.79
N GLY A 179 -4.65 -18.58 -9.89
CA GLY A 179 -4.59 -17.19 -10.35
C GLY A 179 -5.38 -16.26 -9.42
N ILE A 180 -6.51 -16.72 -8.90
CA ILE A 180 -7.28 -15.98 -7.89
C ILE A 180 -6.47 -15.82 -6.60
N ALA A 181 -5.87 -16.91 -6.11
CA ALA A 181 -5.02 -16.86 -4.92
C ALA A 181 -3.81 -15.93 -5.11
N SER A 182 -3.15 -16.00 -6.28
CA SER A 182 -2.08 -15.06 -6.64
C SER A 182 -2.56 -13.62 -6.58
N GLY A 183 -3.66 -13.31 -7.28
CA GLY A 183 -4.16 -11.96 -7.40
C GLY A 183 -4.56 -11.39 -6.05
N LEU A 184 -5.09 -12.23 -5.16
CA LEU A 184 -5.42 -11.83 -3.80
C LEU A 184 -4.17 -11.42 -3.03
N LEU A 185 -3.13 -12.27 -3.01
CA LEU A 185 -1.87 -11.97 -2.33
C LEU A 185 -1.19 -10.72 -2.92
N ASP A 186 -1.26 -10.51 -4.24
CA ASP A 186 -0.77 -9.30 -4.91
C ASP A 186 -1.47 -8.04 -4.42
N VAL A 187 -2.79 -8.09 -4.32
CA VAL A 187 -3.60 -6.99 -3.81
C VAL A 187 -3.23 -6.68 -2.36
N LEU A 188 -3.18 -7.71 -1.50
CA LEU A 188 -2.82 -7.56 -0.08
C LEU A 188 -1.42 -6.94 0.06
N TYR A 189 -0.45 -7.44 -0.69
CA TYR A 189 0.91 -6.92 -0.67
C TYR A 189 0.96 -5.43 -1.03
N ASN A 190 0.33 -5.04 -2.14
CA ASN A 190 0.42 -3.68 -2.66
C ASN A 190 -0.27 -2.63 -1.77
N VAL A 191 -1.32 -2.99 -1.04
CA VAL A 191 -2.01 -2.07 -0.11
C VAL A 191 -1.05 -1.54 0.96
N THR A 192 -0.19 -2.40 1.48
CA THR A 192 0.75 -2.01 2.55
C THR A 192 2.11 -1.58 2.00
N TYR A 193 2.58 -2.18 0.90
CA TYR A 193 3.90 -1.92 0.34
C TYR A 193 4.16 -0.42 0.16
N TYR A 194 3.32 0.27 -0.61
CA TYR A 194 3.51 1.70 -0.89
C TYR A 194 3.44 2.57 0.36
N VAL A 195 2.65 2.18 1.37
CA VAL A 195 2.58 2.92 2.63
C VAL A 195 3.87 2.76 3.43
N ARG A 196 4.46 1.55 3.46
CA ARG A 196 5.77 1.33 4.12
C ARG A 196 6.89 2.05 3.39
N GLU A 197 6.83 2.14 2.06
CA GLU A 197 7.79 2.90 1.27
C GLU A 197 7.78 4.39 1.65
N VAL A 198 6.60 4.95 1.93
CA VAL A 198 6.49 6.34 2.41
C VAL A 198 6.98 6.49 3.84
N VAL A 199 6.39 5.76 4.79
CA VAL A 199 6.49 6.07 6.23
C VAL A 199 7.70 5.40 6.91
N ILE A 200 8.13 4.24 6.40
CA ILE A 200 9.12 3.40 7.08
C ILE A 200 10.47 3.41 6.36
N ASN A 201 10.46 3.18 5.05
CA ASN A 201 11.68 2.80 4.33
C ASN A 201 12.34 4.00 3.65
N ASN A 202 11.62 4.67 2.74
CA ASN A 202 12.25 5.48 1.70
C ASN A 202 11.90 6.96 1.79
N HIS A 203 10.64 7.34 1.57
CA HIS A 203 10.34 8.75 1.27
C HIS A 203 10.45 9.66 2.49
N LEU A 204 9.86 9.27 3.63
CA LEU A 204 9.85 10.08 4.86
C LEU A 204 10.64 9.41 5.99
N ASN A 205 11.74 8.74 5.65
CA ASN A 205 12.66 8.23 6.66
C ASN A 205 13.38 9.38 7.39
N LEU A 206 14.11 9.06 8.46
CA LEU A 206 14.77 10.07 9.31
C LEU A 206 15.73 10.98 8.52
N PHE A 207 16.43 10.42 7.53
CA PHE A 207 17.34 11.18 6.69
C PHE A 207 16.61 12.21 5.83
N ASN A 208 15.54 11.79 5.14
CA ASN A 208 14.76 12.67 4.30
C ASN A 208 13.96 13.71 5.10
N LEU A 209 13.46 13.36 6.29
CA LEU A 209 12.90 14.35 7.22
C LEU A 209 13.94 15.39 7.63
N GLY A 210 15.20 14.99 7.86
CA GLY A 210 16.30 15.93 8.12
C GLY A 210 16.56 16.88 6.94
N ASN A 211 16.47 16.37 5.72
CA ASN A 211 16.62 17.17 4.50
C ASN A 211 15.44 18.15 4.33
N ILE A 212 14.21 17.72 4.56
CA ILE A 212 13.01 18.59 4.54
C ILE A 212 13.17 19.75 5.53
N LYS A 213 13.70 19.49 6.73
CA LYS A 213 13.90 20.52 7.76
C LYS A 213 14.85 21.64 7.32
N THR A 214 15.96 21.23 6.72
CA THR A 214 17.13 22.09 6.48
C THR A 214 17.20 22.66 5.07
N SER A 215 16.55 22.03 4.09
CA SER A 215 16.55 22.49 2.71
C SER A 215 15.76 23.79 2.55
N SER A 216 16.39 24.79 1.93
CA SER A 216 15.72 26.03 1.53
C SER A 216 14.88 25.89 0.26
N LEU A 217 15.01 24.77 -0.45
CA LEU A 217 14.25 24.50 -1.67
C LEU A 217 12.82 24.06 -1.33
N ILE A 218 12.63 23.37 -0.19
CA ILE A 218 11.35 22.83 0.26
C ILE A 218 10.56 23.92 0.97
N THR A 219 9.45 24.32 0.36
CA THR A 219 8.62 25.43 0.84
C THR A 219 7.64 24.97 1.91
N ALA A 220 7.02 25.92 2.64
CA ALA A 220 5.94 25.59 3.57
C ALA A 220 4.76 24.90 2.85
N ASP A 221 4.42 25.34 1.64
CA ASP A 221 3.36 24.74 0.81
C ASP A 221 3.67 23.30 0.39
N ASP A 222 4.94 22.99 0.08
CA ASP A 222 5.38 21.62 -0.21
C ASP A 222 5.19 20.72 1.01
N ILE A 223 5.56 21.20 2.20
CA ILE A 223 5.41 20.44 3.46
C ILE A 223 3.94 20.24 3.80
N ALA A 224 3.12 21.28 3.69
CA ALA A 224 1.66 21.20 3.88
C ALA A 224 1.03 20.19 2.89
N SER A 225 1.50 20.18 1.64
CA SER A 225 1.08 19.20 0.65
C SER A 225 1.45 17.77 1.05
N ILE A 226 2.66 17.55 1.59
CA ILE A 226 3.07 16.23 2.10
C ILE A 226 2.18 15.83 3.29
N ASN A 227 1.84 16.75 4.21
CA ASN A 227 0.93 16.50 5.34
C ASN A 227 -0.45 16.01 4.89
N VAL A 228 -1.06 16.68 3.90
CA VAL A 228 -2.35 16.25 3.35
C VAL A 228 -2.25 14.89 2.65
N LEU A 229 -1.16 14.68 1.89
CA LEU A 229 -0.95 13.44 1.15
C LEU A 229 -0.76 12.23 2.08
N ILE A 230 0.00 12.38 3.17
CA ILE A 230 0.22 11.27 4.12
C ILE A 230 -1.06 10.91 4.87
N ASP A 231 -1.88 11.89 5.28
CA ASP A 231 -3.17 11.62 5.92
C ASP A 231 -4.12 10.90 4.96
N THR A 232 -4.18 11.35 3.71
CA THR A 232 -4.96 10.70 2.65
C THR A 232 -4.50 9.26 2.41
N LEU A 233 -3.19 9.03 2.36
CA LEU A 233 -2.59 7.72 2.17
C LEU A 233 -3.00 6.75 3.29
N MET A 234 -2.89 7.19 4.55
CA MET A 234 -3.23 6.41 5.72
C MET A 234 -4.72 6.11 5.80
N HIS A 235 -5.57 7.09 5.47
CA HIS A 235 -7.02 6.90 5.40
C HIS A 235 -7.42 5.86 4.34
N LEU A 236 -6.86 5.97 3.12
CA LEU A 236 -7.11 5.00 2.05
C LEU A 236 -6.68 3.58 2.45
N ARG A 237 -5.52 3.43 3.11
CA ARG A 237 -5.07 2.13 3.62
C ARG A 237 -6.05 1.56 4.64
N ARG A 238 -6.46 2.34 5.65
CA ARG A 238 -7.40 1.88 6.69
C ARG A 238 -8.71 1.39 6.07
N ASN A 239 -9.27 2.14 5.11
CA ASN A 239 -10.49 1.74 4.41
C ASN A 239 -10.31 0.44 3.60
N LEU A 240 -9.19 0.32 2.88
CA LEU A 240 -8.87 -0.89 2.12
C LEU A 240 -8.69 -2.10 3.02
N THR A 241 -7.97 -1.97 4.14
CA THR A 241 -7.80 -3.04 5.14
C THR A 241 -9.15 -3.58 5.61
N LEU A 242 -10.09 -2.70 5.98
CA LEU A 242 -11.44 -3.11 6.39
C LEU A 242 -12.21 -3.80 5.27
N LYS A 243 -12.18 -3.26 4.05
CA LYS A 243 -12.88 -3.82 2.88
C LYS A 243 -12.34 -5.20 2.52
N LEU A 244 -11.01 -5.38 2.54
CA LEU A 244 -10.34 -6.64 2.27
C LEU A 244 -10.68 -7.70 3.33
N GLY A 245 -10.65 -7.34 4.61
CA GLY A 245 -11.02 -8.24 5.69
C GLY A 245 -12.45 -8.76 5.53
N ARG A 246 -13.41 -7.89 5.21
CA ARG A 246 -14.81 -8.28 4.95
C ARG A 246 -14.92 -9.26 3.79
N TYR A 247 -14.23 -9.02 2.67
CA TYR A 247 -14.29 -9.93 1.53
C TYR A 247 -13.65 -11.29 1.82
N ILE A 248 -12.54 -11.33 2.57
CA ILE A 248 -11.90 -12.59 2.99
C ILE A 248 -12.83 -13.39 3.89
N VAL A 249 -13.44 -12.75 4.89
CA VAL A 249 -14.42 -13.40 5.78
C VAL A 249 -15.60 -13.94 4.99
N LEU A 250 -16.16 -13.12 4.08
CA LEU A 250 -17.29 -13.53 3.26
C LEU A 250 -16.93 -14.70 2.34
N ALA A 251 -15.77 -14.67 1.67
CA ALA A 251 -15.33 -15.76 0.80
C ALA A 251 -15.12 -17.06 1.57
N GLU A 252 -14.51 -16.99 2.75
CA GLU A 252 -14.26 -18.16 3.59
C GLU A 252 -15.55 -18.83 4.06
N SER A 253 -16.60 -18.04 4.32
CA SER A 253 -17.94 -18.55 4.68
C SER A 253 -18.65 -19.33 3.56
N LYS A 254 -18.16 -19.27 2.32
CA LYS A 254 -18.76 -19.97 1.18
C LYS A 254 -18.31 -21.42 1.10
N THR A 255 -19.28 -22.31 1.05
CA THR A 255 -19.08 -23.75 0.86
C THR A 255 -18.92 -24.12 -0.61
N ASP A 256 -19.63 -23.42 -1.49
CA ASP A 256 -19.52 -23.60 -2.94
C ASP A 256 -18.26 -22.91 -3.49
N LYS A 257 -17.55 -23.61 -4.38
CA LYS A 257 -16.30 -23.12 -4.99
C LYS A 257 -16.56 -21.87 -5.83
N LEU A 258 -17.59 -21.88 -6.68
CA LEU A 258 -17.86 -20.79 -7.61
C LEU A 258 -18.29 -19.53 -6.87
N GLU A 259 -19.12 -19.66 -5.84
CA GLU A 259 -19.50 -18.54 -4.98
C GLU A 259 -18.30 -17.93 -4.24
N MET A 260 -17.45 -18.78 -3.64
CA MET A 260 -16.21 -18.35 -2.98
C MET A 260 -15.32 -17.58 -3.96
N GLU A 261 -15.07 -18.15 -5.13
CA GLU A 261 -14.23 -17.54 -6.15
C GLU A 261 -14.84 -16.25 -6.70
N ALA A 262 -16.16 -16.16 -6.84
CA ALA A 262 -16.84 -14.93 -7.27
C ALA A 262 -16.65 -13.80 -6.26
N VAL A 263 -16.69 -14.09 -4.95
CA VAL A 263 -16.39 -13.10 -3.92
C VAL A 263 -14.93 -12.63 -4.00
N LEU A 264 -13.97 -13.56 -4.14
CA LEU A 264 -12.55 -13.22 -4.27
C LEU A 264 -12.23 -12.46 -5.56
N ARG A 265 -12.96 -12.73 -6.65
CA ARG A 265 -12.79 -12.00 -7.92
C ARG A 265 -13.06 -10.51 -7.77
N LYS A 266 -13.98 -10.10 -6.88
CA LYS A 266 -14.25 -8.67 -6.59
C LYS A 266 -13.03 -7.96 -5.98
N ILE A 267 -12.11 -8.69 -5.36
CA ILE A 267 -10.87 -8.13 -4.81
C ILE A 267 -9.86 -7.85 -5.94
N ILE A 268 -9.75 -8.77 -6.90
CA ILE A 268 -8.66 -8.80 -7.88
C ILE A 268 -9.05 -8.22 -9.24
N GLU A 269 -10.32 -7.88 -9.44
CA GLU A 269 -10.87 -7.31 -10.66
C GLU A 269 -10.09 -6.06 -11.09
N GLN A 270 -9.58 -6.06 -12.32
CA GLN A 270 -8.68 -5.02 -12.84
C GLN A 270 -9.31 -3.62 -12.82
N ASN A 271 -10.60 -3.52 -13.17
CA ASN A 271 -11.34 -2.25 -13.19
C ASN A 271 -12.17 -1.99 -11.94
N GLY A 272 -12.05 -2.86 -10.92
CA GLY A 272 -12.78 -2.80 -9.68
C GLY A 272 -12.26 -1.72 -8.73
N ASP A 273 -13.10 -1.31 -7.77
CA ASP A 273 -12.79 -0.23 -6.82
C ASP A 273 -11.48 -0.46 -6.07
N ILE A 274 -11.19 -1.71 -5.68
CA ILE A 274 -9.98 -2.04 -4.89
C ILE A 274 -8.72 -1.72 -5.70
N ARG A 275 -8.68 -2.08 -6.99
CA ARG A 275 -7.55 -1.76 -7.86
C ARG A 275 -7.40 -0.25 -8.07
N ARG A 276 -8.50 0.49 -8.23
CA ARG A 276 -8.46 1.96 -8.34
C ARG A 276 -7.92 2.63 -7.08
N LEU A 277 -8.32 2.15 -5.90
CA LEU A 277 -7.83 2.67 -4.62
C LEU A 277 -6.34 2.37 -4.43
N ILE A 278 -5.87 1.19 -4.84
CA ILE A 278 -4.43 0.85 -4.82
C ILE A 278 -3.65 1.74 -5.77
N ALA A 279 -4.16 1.99 -6.98
CA ALA A 279 -3.53 2.93 -7.91
C ALA A 279 -3.43 4.34 -7.32
N LYS A 280 -4.45 4.80 -6.59
CA LYS A 280 -4.44 6.08 -5.87
C LYS A 280 -3.38 6.09 -4.75
N ILE A 281 -3.27 5.02 -3.96
CA ILE A 281 -2.22 4.86 -2.94
C ILE A 281 -0.83 4.95 -3.58
N MET A 282 -0.61 4.25 -4.69
CA MET A 282 0.66 4.29 -5.40
C MET A 282 0.98 5.70 -5.92
N PHE A 283 0.00 6.37 -6.53
CA PHE A 283 0.17 7.73 -7.03
C PHE A 283 0.55 8.70 -5.91
N ILE A 284 -0.15 8.65 -4.78
CA ILE A 284 0.17 9.48 -3.60
C ILE A 284 1.59 9.20 -3.09
N SER A 285 1.98 7.92 -3.00
CA SER A 285 3.35 7.53 -2.61
C SER A 285 4.40 8.15 -3.54
N GLN A 286 4.16 8.15 -4.86
CA GLN A 286 5.05 8.75 -5.84
C GLN A 286 5.07 10.28 -5.72
N SER A 287 3.92 10.92 -5.52
CA SER A 287 3.83 12.37 -5.31
C SER A 287 4.65 12.82 -4.10
N ILE A 288 4.53 12.11 -2.97
CA ILE A 288 5.37 12.37 -1.80
C ILE A 288 6.85 12.19 -2.17
N GLY A 289 7.21 11.07 -2.80
CA GLY A 289 8.58 10.81 -3.23
C GLY A 289 9.16 11.91 -4.13
N ASN A 290 8.37 12.47 -5.04
CA ASN A 290 8.80 13.56 -5.92
C ASN A 290 9.00 14.87 -5.17
N LEU A 291 8.09 15.22 -4.26
CA LEU A 291 8.23 16.43 -3.42
C LEU A 291 9.49 16.35 -2.54
N VAL A 292 9.83 15.17 -2.04
CA VAL A 292 11.05 14.96 -1.25
C VAL A 292 12.32 14.96 -2.13
N ASN A 293 12.34 14.23 -3.25
CA ASN A 293 13.56 13.93 -4.01
C ASN A 293 13.92 14.94 -5.11
N VAL A 294 12.94 15.61 -5.74
CA VAL A 294 13.23 16.61 -6.80
C VAL A 294 14.01 17.79 -6.25
N GLN A 295 13.94 18.02 -4.94
CA GLN A 295 14.54 19.16 -4.27
C GLN A 295 15.87 18.82 -3.56
N THR A 296 16.37 17.60 -3.71
CA THR A 296 17.67 17.15 -3.17
C THR A 296 18.79 17.11 -4.21
N ASN A 297 18.50 17.38 -5.49
CA ASN A 297 19.51 17.47 -6.53
C ASN A 297 20.05 18.92 -6.63
N PRO A 298 21.36 19.13 -6.42
CA PRO A 298 22.00 20.45 -6.45
C PRO A 298 22.04 21.08 -7.86
#